data_AF-A0A6M0GD87-F1
#
_entry.id   AF-A0A6M0GD87-F1
#
_cell.length_a   1.000
_cell.length_b   1.000
_cell.length_c   1.000
_cell.angle_alpha   90.00
_cell.angle_beta   90.00
_cell.angle_gamma   90.00
#
_symmetry.space_group_name_H-M   'P 1'
#
loop_
_entity.id
_entity.type
_entity.pdbx_description
1 polymer ?
#
loop_
_entity_poly.entity_id
_entity_poly.type
_entity_poly.pdbx_seq_one_letter_code
_entity_poly.pdbx_strand_id
1 'polypeptide(L)'
;MPTHTHHQPQDKLARAERLQTAIAACQTRIEQIYTEGEVAPKGCCVARYQARGKQKAYWYYKLQAAEPIFPKAQDPLKHSRYKHLGSAGSAAHVEGVIQVVRRVQIEELSKAIDTLKESWSDLYDSSVTHEGKWTE
;
A
#
# COMPACT_ATOMS: atom_id res chain seq x y z
N MET A 1 -11.75 -31.73 -29.06
CA MET A 1 -12.00 -32.49 -27.83
C MET A 1 -11.58 -31.62 -26.66
N PRO A 2 -12.49 -30.97 -25.91
CA PRO A 2 -12.10 -30.28 -24.69
C PRO A 2 -11.96 -31.32 -23.58
N THR A 3 -10.73 -31.51 -23.08
CA THR A 3 -10.48 -32.29 -21.88
C THR A 3 -11.01 -31.50 -20.69
N HIS A 4 -12.22 -31.83 -20.23
CA HIS A 4 -12.70 -31.46 -18.90
C HIS A 4 -11.78 -32.15 -17.88
N THR A 5 -10.71 -31.47 -17.50
CA THR A 5 -9.85 -31.93 -16.41
C THR A 5 -10.65 -31.81 -15.13
N HIS A 6 -11.23 -32.92 -14.68
CA HIS A 6 -11.81 -33.07 -13.35
C HIS A 6 -10.68 -32.77 -12.34
N HIS A 7 -10.61 -31.54 -11.84
CA HIS A 7 -9.58 -31.16 -10.88
C HIS A 7 -9.83 -31.96 -9.60
N GLN A 8 -8.98 -32.95 -9.35
CA GLN A 8 -9.05 -33.80 -8.17
C GLN A 8 -8.94 -32.92 -6.91
N PRO A 9 -9.58 -33.29 -5.78
CA PRO A 9 -9.50 -32.56 -4.51
C PRO A 9 -8.08 -32.15 -4.09
N GLN A 10 -7.08 -32.95 -4.48
CA GLN A 10 -5.66 -32.71 -4.21
C GLN A 10 -5.08 -31.49 -4.96
N ASP A 11 -5.53 -31.21 -6.18
CA ASP A 11 -5.10 -30.00 -6.91
C ASP A 11 -5.67 -28.73 -6.28
N LYS A 12 -6.95 -28.78 -5.86
CA LYS A 12 -7.60 -27.68 -5.15
C LYS A 12 -6.86 -27.34 -3.84
N LEU A 13 -6.45 -28.35 -3.08
CA LEU A 13 -5.63 -28.17 -1.87
C LEU A 13 -4.26 -27.53 -2.20
N ALA A 14 -3.55 -28.02 -3.22
CA ALA A 14 -2.26 -27.45 -3.60
C ALA A 14 -2.36 -26.00 -4.10
N ARG A 15 -3.47 -25.63 -4.75
CA ARG A 15 -3.75 -24.23 -5.13
C ARG A 15 -4.03 -23.37 -3.91
N ALA A 16 -4.82 -23.88 -2.97
CA ALA A 16 -5.08 -23.21 -1.70
C ALA A 16 -3.77 -22.95 -0.94
N GLU A 17 -2.94 -23.97 -0.71
CA GLU A 17 -1.66 -23.83 -0.02
C GLU A 17 -0.74 -22.77 -0.65
N ARG A 18 -0.69 -22.70 -1.99
CA ARG A 18 0.05 -21.65 -2.70
C ARG A 18 -0.46 -20.25 -2.41
N LEU A 19 -1.78 -20.04 -2.42
CA LEU A 19 -2.40 -18.75 -2.09
C LEU A 19 -2.12 -18.34 -0.64
N GLN A 20 -2.29 -19.27 0.30
CA GLN A 20 -1.98 -19.03 1.72
C GLN A 20 -0.52 -18.66 1.94
N THR A 21 0.40 -19.39 1.30
CA THR A 21 1.85 -19.12 1.39
C THR A 21 2.17 -17.73 0.85
N ALA A 22 1.58 -17.33 -0.28
CA ALA A 22 1.79 -16.01 -0.87
C ALA A 22 1.23 -14.87 0.01
N ILE A 23 0.06 -15.06 0.61
CA ILE A 23 -0.53 -14.09 1.56
C ILE A 23 0.40 -13.92 2.77
N ALA A 24 0.85 -15.03 3.36
CA ALA A 24 1.76 -15.01 4.50
C ALA A 24 3.07 -14.29 4.16
N ALA A 25 3.66 -14.56 3.00
CA ALA A 25 4.87 -13.86 2.54
C ALA A 25 4.67 -12.34 2.42
N CYS A 26 3.53 -11.90 1.88
CA CYS A 26 3.20 -10.47 1.79
C CYS A 26 3.03 -9.84 3.18
N GLN A 27 2.35 -10.53 4.11
CA GLN A 27 2.17 -10.07 5.49
C GLN A 27 3.51 -9.93 6.22
N THR A 28 4.37 -10.94 6.14
CA THR A 28 5.73 -10.87 6.70
C THR A 28 6.52 -9.71 6.12
N ARG A 29 6.40 -9.43 4.81
CA ARG A 29 7.10 -8.29 4.21
C ARG A 29 6.56 -6.96 4.73
N ILE A 30 5.25 -6.82 4.92
CA ILE A 30 4.65 -5.61 5.54
C ILE A 30 5.22 -5.40 6.94
N GLU A 31 5.26 -6.46 7.76
CA GLU A 31 5.82 -6.39 9.12
C GLU A 31 7.29 -5.96 9.10
N GLN A 32 8.11 -6.56 8.22
CA GLN A 32 9.51 -6.16 8.04
C GLN A 32 9.64 -4.67 7.71
N ILE A 33 8.82 -4.14 6.79
CA ILE A 33 8.87 -2.71 6.42
C ILE A 33 8.57 -1.81 7.63
N TYR A 34 7.65 -2.21 8.53
CA TYR A 34 7.41 -1.47 9.78
C TYR A 34 8.60 -1.54 10.75
N THR A 35 9.38 -2.63 10.74
CA THR A 35 10.62 -2.73 11.55
C THR A 35 11.79 -1.95 10.96
N GLU A 36 11.81 -1.69 9.65
CA GLU A 36 12.87 -0.93 8.97
C GLU A 36 12.86 0.56 9.34
N GLY A 37 11.76 1.09 9.87
CA GLY A 37 11.66 2.44 10.43
C GLY A 37 10.29 3.09 10.24
N GLU A 38 10.23 4.42 10.45
CA GLU A 38 8.98 5.17 10.32
C GLU A 38 8.34 5.00 8.92
N VAL A 39 7.01 4.96 8.90
CA VAL A 39 6.19 4.88 7.68
C VAL A 39 5.31 6.10 7.64
N ALA A 40 5.28 6.80 6.49
CA ALA A 40 4.44 7.99 6.35
C ALA A 40 2.96 7.64 6.57
N PRO A 41 2.12 8.55 7.06
CA PRO A 41 0.67 8.33 7.10
C PRO A 41 0.10 8.06 5.70
N LYS A 42 -1.07 7.41 5.63
CA LYS A 42 -1.74 7.13 4.35
C LYS A 42 -2.04 8.43 3.60
N GLY A 43 -1.88 8.40 2.27
CA GLY A 43 -2.14 9.56 1.40
C GLY A 43 -1.14 10.71 1.54
N CYS A 44 -0.01 10.51 2.23
CA CYS A 44 1.05 11.51 2.29
C CYS A 44 2.00 11.45 1.09
N CYS A 45 2.51 12.62 0.68
CA CYS A 45 3.56 12.74 -0.33
C CYS A 45 4.60 13.80 0.06
N VAL A 46 5.80 13.73 -0.52
CA VAL A 46 6.81 14.78 -0.38
C VAL A 46 6.58 15.83 -1.47
N ALA A 47 6.40 17.09 -1.06
CA ALA A 47 6.22 18.21 -1.96
C ALA A 47 7.35 19.23 -1.80
N ARG A 48 7.82 19.77 -2.92
CA ARG A 48 8.76 20.90 -2.94
C ARG A 48 8.00 22.22 -2.87
N TYR A 49 8.51 23.19 -2.13
CA TYR A 49 7.94 24.52 -2.09
C TYR A 49 9.05 25.58 -1.99
N GLN A 50 8.71 26.79 -2.44
CA GLN A 50 9.62 27.92 -2.45
C GLN A 50 9.30 28.86 -1.28
N ALA A 51 10.32 29.19 -0.48
CA ALA A 51 10.26 30.28 0.47
C ALA A 51 10.90 31.52 -0.16
N ARG A 52 10.13 32.61 -0.27
CA ARG A 52 10.63 33.89 -0.80
C ARG A 52 11.24 34.71 0.35
N GLY A 53 12.55 34.90 0.29
CA GLY A 53 13.25 35.90 1.10
C GLY A 53 13.29 37.25 0.39
N LYS A 54 13.78 38.28 1.09
CA LYS A 54 13.87 39.66 0.56
C LYS A 54 14.75 39.79 -0.71
N GLN A 55 15.76 38.93 -0.87
CA GLN A 55 16.73 39.00 -1.97
C GLN A 55 16.91 37.69 -2.74
N LYS A 56 16.54 36.55 -2.14
CA LYS A 56 16.71 35.21 -2.71
C LYS A 56 15.53 34.33 -2.40
N ALA A 57 15.27 33.38 -3.27
CA ALA A 57 14.32 32.31 -3.03
C ALA A 57 15.05 31.04 -2.62
N TYR A 58 14.48 30.36 -1.62
CA TYR A 58 15.01 29.10 -1.09
C TYR A 58 14.02 27.98 -1.40
N TRP A 59 14.54 26.81 -1.79
CA TRP A 59 13.72 25.61 -2.00
C TRP A 59 13.76 24.73 -0.76
N TYR A 60 12.58 24.33 -0.31
CA TYR A 60 12.38 23.46 0.83
C TYR A 60 11.41 22.33 0.48
N TYR A 61 11.36 21.34 1.34
CA TYR A 61 10.52 20.16 1.22
C TYR A 61 9.60 20.04 2.42
N LYS A 62 8.44 19.44 2.18
CA LYS A 62 7.45 19.16 3.21
C LYS A 62 6.83 17.80 2.94
N LEU A 63 6.50 17.07 4.01
CA LEU A 63 5.54 15.99 3.94
C LEU A 63 4.15 16.62 3.92
N GLN A 64 3.34 16.26 2.94
CA GLN A 64 2.03 16.84 2.68
C GLN A 64 0.96 15.74 2.77
N ALA A 65 -0.11 16.02 3.50
CA ALA A 65 -1.30 15.18 3.61
C ALA A 65 -2.52 15.89 3.01
N ALA A 66 -3.56 15.12 2.67
CA ALA A 66 -4.85 15.67 2.26
C ALA A 66 -5.56 16.39 3.42
N GLU A 67 -5.56 15.75 4.60
CA GLU A 67 -6.19 16.24 5.83
C GLU A 67 -5.16 16.78 6.84
N PRO A 68 -5.56 17.68 7.75
CA PRO A 68 -4.66 18.22 8.76
C PRO A 68 -4.38 17.18 9.84
N ILE A 69 -3.30 16.43 9.68
CA ILE A 69 -2.91 15.31 10.57
C ILE A 69 -1.58 15.52 11.31
N PHE A 70 -0.81 16.54 10.95
CA PHE A 70 0.48 16.81 11.61
C PHE A 70 0.28 17.84 12.74
N PRO A 71 0.64 17.53 13.99
CA PRO A 71 0.50 18.49 15.09
C PRO A 71 1.40 19.71 14.85
N LYS A 72 0.91 20.91 15.17
CA LYS A 72 1.71 22.12 15.11
C LYS A 72 2.62 22.21 16.34
N ALA A 73 3.87 22.62 16.14
CA ALA A 73 4.85 22.74 17.21
C ALA A 73 4.43 23.68 18.36
N GLN A 74 3.61 24.69 18.07
CA GLN A 74 3.17 25.71 19.04
C GLN A 74 1.88 25.32 19.77
N ASP A 75 1.10 24.39 19.22
CA ASP A 75 -0.23 24.03 19.73
C ASP A 75 -0.59 22.62 19.23
N PRO A 76 -0.36 21.57 20.04
CA PRO A 76 -0.64 20.19 19.65
C PRO A 76 -2.13 19.90 19.37
N LEU A 77 -3.05 20.74 19.85
CA LEU A 77 -4.48 20.60 19.55
C LEU A 77 -4.78 21.05 18.11
N LYS A 78 -3.90 21.84 17.49
CA LYS A 78 -4.03 22.29 16.11
C LYS A 78 -3.17 21.45 15.19
N HIS A 79 -3.81 20.93 14.14
CA HIS A 79 -3.15 20.14 13.12
C HIS A 79 -2.91 20.94 11.84
N SER A 80 -1.96 20.46 11.04
CA SER A 80 -1.53 21.01 9.76
C SER A 80 -1.53 19.90 8.72
N ARG A 81 -1.77 20.27 7.47
CA ARG A 81 -1.60 19.38 6.31
C ARG A 81 -0.13 19.18 5.95
N TYR A 82 0.78 19.89 6.59
CA TYR A 82 2.20 19.93 6.24
C TYR A 82 3.11 19.73 7.46
N LYS A 83 4.13 18.89 7.29
CA LYS A 83 5.31 18.77 8.17
C LYS A 83 6.54 19.22 7.38
N HIS A 84 7.25 20.23 7.88
CA HIS A 84 8.45 20.74 7.22
C HIS A 84 9.60 19.73 7.29
N LEU A 85 10.30 19.51 6.16
CA LEU A 85 11.41 18.56 6.04
C LEU A 85 12.76 19.25 5.76
N GLY A 86 12.80 20.58 5.69
CA GLY A 86 14.04 21.31 5.43
C GLY A 86 14.47 21.30 3.97
N SER A 87 15.77 21.51 3.76
CA SER A 87 16.40 21.65 2.45
C SER A 87 16.61 20.30 1.75
N ALA A 88 16.91 20.36 0.44
CA ALA A 88 17.31 19.18 -0.32
C ALA A 88 18.48 18.44 0.37
N GLY A 89 18.39 17.12 0.43
CA GLY A 89 19.43 16.25 1.00
C GLY A 89 19.58 16.30 2.52
N SER A 90 18.78 17.10 3.23
CA SER A 90 18.76 17.06 4.71
C SER A 90 18.31 15.68 5.20
N ALA A 91 18.68 15.31 6.43
CA ALA A 91 18.25 14.05 7.03
C ALA A 91 16.71 13.93 7.02
N ALA A 92 15.99 14.96 7.46
CA ALA A 92 14.53 14.98 7.46
C ALA A 92 13.91 14.88 6.06
N HIS A 93 14.55 15.46 5.04
CA HIS A 93 14.10 15.34 3.65
C HIS A 93 14.26 13.90 3.14
N VAL A 94 15.47 13.33 3.27
CA VAL A 94 15.75 11.97 2.80
C VAL A 94 14.87 10.97 3.55
N GLU A 95 14.80 11.10 4.88
CA GLU A 95 13.96 10.25 5.70
C GLU A 95 12.48 10.36 5.30
N GLY A 96 11.95 11.58 5.11
CA GLY A 96 10.57 11.77 4.66
C GLY A 96 10.28 11.10 3.30
N VAL A 97 11.24 11.09 2.37
CA VAL A 97 11.11 10.35 1.11
C VAL A 97 11.04 8.84 1.36
N ILE A 98 11.94 8.29 2.19
CA ILE A 98 11.96 6.86 2.52
C ILE A 98 10.68 6.45 3.27
N GLN A 99 10.17 7.27 4.17
CA GLN A 99 8.89 7.04 4.86
C GLN A 99 7.72 6.89 3.87
N VAL A 100 7.69 7.71 2.80
CA VAL A 100 6.68 7.61 1.74
C VAL A 100 6.89 6.35 0.89
N VAL A 101 8.14 6.00 0.56
CA VAL A 101 8.45 4.75 -0.17
C VAL A 101 7.95 3.53 0.59
N ARG A 102 8.22 3.45 1.90
CA ARG A 102 7.71 2.37 2.76
C ARG A 102 6.18 2.30 2.75
N ARG A 103 5.49 3.45 2.80
CA ARG A 103 4.02 3.50 2.72
C ARG A 103 3.52 2.92 1.39
N VAL A 104 4.12 3.30 0.27
CA VAL A 104 3.75 2.79 -1.06
C VAL A 104 3.94 1.27 -1.12
N GLN A 105 5.08 0.75 -0.64
CA GLN A 105 5.34 -0.68 -0.60
C GLN A 105 4.27 -1.43 0.21
N ILE A 106 3.90 -0.91 1.39
CA ILE A 106 2.85 -1.50 2.23
C ILE A 106 1.48 -1.46 1.52
N GLU A 107 1.14 -0.36 0.85
CA GLU A 107 -0.13 -0.23 0.13
C GLU A 107 -0.21 -1.23 -1.03
N GLU A 108 0.86 -1.40 -1.81
CA GLU A 108 0.88 -2.38 -2.91
C GLU A 108 0.85 -3.83 -2.39
N LEU A 109 1.56 -4.15 -1.30
CA LEU A 109 1.48 -5.47 -0.66
C LEU A 109 0.08 -5.76 -0.10
N SER A 110 -0.60 -4.74 0.44
CA SER A 110 -1.98 -4.88 0.93
C SER A 110 -2.95 -5.19 -0.20
N LYS A 111 -2.84 -4.48 -1.34
CA LYS A 111 -3.64 -4.77 -2.54
C LYS A 111 -3.38 -6.18 -3.06
N ALA A 112 -2.12 -6.62 -3.09
CA ALA A 112 -1.77 -7.98 -3.49
C ALA A 112 -2.42 -9.04 -2.58
N ILE A 113 -2.44 -8.81 -1.26
CA ILE A 113 -3.15 -9.67 -0.31
C ILE A 113 -4.65 -9.73 -0.62
N ASP A 114 -5.27 -8.58 -0.91
CA ASP A 114 -6.71 -8.53 -1.22
C ASP A 114 -7.03 -9.32 -2.51
N THR A 115 -6.24 -9.15 -3.57
CA THR A 115 -6.37 -9.94 -4.81
C THR A 115 -6.16 -11.44 -4.57
N LEU A 116 -5.21 -11.83 -3.71
CA LEU A 116 -4.99 -13.24 -3.37
C LEU A 116 -6.16 -13.83 -2.57
N LYS A 117 -6.82 -13.03 -1.72
CA LYS A 117 -8.03 -13.44 -1.00
C LYS A 117 -9.23 -13.58 -1.93
N GLU A 118 -9.37 -12.71 -2.92
CA GLU A 118 -10.38 -12.86 -3.99
C GLU A 118 -10.15 -14.17 -4.76
N SER A 119 -8.89 -14.43 -5.16
CA SER A 119 -8.51 -15.67 -5.83
C SER A 119 -8.77 -16.91 -4.97
N TRP A 120 -8.64 -16.79 -3.64
CA TRP A 120 -9.01 -17.84 -2.70
C TRP A 120 -10.52 -18.06 -2.70
N SER A 121 -11.31 -16.99 -2.64
CA SER A 121 -12.77 -17.10 -2.71
C SER A 121 -13.21 -17.81 -3.99
N ASP A 122 -12.67 -17.44 -5.14
CA ASP A 122 -12.95 -18.08 -6.45
C ASP A 122 -12.61 -19.57 -6.47
N LEU A 123 -11.62 -20.00 -5.70
CA LEU A 123 -11.25 -21.41 -5.59
C LEU A 123 -12.34 -22.25 -4.90
N TYR A 124 -13.12 -21.63 -4.00
CA TYR A 124 -14.14 -22.31 -3.19
C TYR A 124 -15.57 -21.97 -3.59
N ASP A 125 -15.81 -20.82 -4.22
CA ASP A 125 -17.12 -20.45 -4.74
C ASP A 125 -17.43 -21.27 -6.00
N SER A 126 -18.28 -22.27 -5.83
CA SER A 126 -18.68 -23.22 -6.86
C SER A 126 -20.14 -22.97 -7.23
N SER A 127 -20.44 -21.78 -7.76
CA SER A 127 -21.81 -21.38 -8.12
C SER A 127 -21.90 -20.75 -9.52
N VAL A 128 -21.33 -21.42 -10.52
CA VAL A 128 -21.73 -21.19 -11.93
C VAL A 128 -22.30 -22.48 -12.50
N THR A 129 -23.55 -22.76 -12.12
CA THR A 129 -24.40 -23.70 -12.84
C THR A 129 -24.70 -23.09 -14.21
N HIS A 130 -23.96 -23.48 -15.24
CA HIS A 130 -24.28 -23.14 -16.62
C HIS A 130 -25.40 -24.07 -17.10
N GLU A 131 -26.62 -23.92 -16.58
CA GLU A 131 -27.83 -24.54 -17.16
C GLU A 131 -28.28 -23.70 -18.37
N GLY A 132 -27.54 -23.81 -19.47
CA GLY A 132 -28.01 -23.39 -20.78
C GLY A 132 -28.93 -24.46 -21.36
N LYS A 133 -30.24 -24.39 -21.03
CA LYS A 133 -31.28 -25.14 -21.74
C LYS A 133 -31.31 -24.70 -23.20
N TRP A 134 -30.92 -25.59 -24.11
CA TRP A 134 -31.39 -25.59 -25.49
C TRP A 134 -32.46 -26.68 -25.58
N THR A 135 -33.71 -26.29 -25.81
CA THR A 135 -34.76 -27.19 -26.30
C THR A 135 -35.23 -26.65 -27.64
N GLU A 136 -35.28 -27.55 -28.61
CA GLU A 136 -35.70 -27.41 -30.02
C GLU A 136 -37.00 -26.65 -30.26
#